data_AF-A0A9E5Q6U8-F1
#
_entry.id   AF-A0A9E5Q6U8-F1
#
_cell.length_a   1.000
_cell.length_b   1.000
_cell.length_c   1.000
_cell.angle_alpha   90.00
_cell.angle_beta   90.00
_cell.angle_gamma   90.00
#
_symmetry.space_group_name_H-M   'P 1'
#
loop_
_entity.id
_entity.type
_entity.pdbx_description
1 polymer ?
#
loop_
_entity_poly.entity_id
_entity_poly.type
_entity_poly.pdbx_seq_one_letter_code
_entity_poly.pdbx_strand_id
1 'polypeptide(L)' 'EWLDGLGLGKYAETFAENEIEMGDLPHLSDADLRELGLPMGPRKRILNAASNLSPSEAMDTA' A
#
# COMPACT_ATOMS: atom_id res chain seq x y z
N GLU A 1 -6.88 -6.65 -8.55
CA GLU A 1 -6.80 -5.58 -9.57
C GLU A 1 -5.86 -4.42 -9.22
N TRP A 2 -5.88 -3.83 -8.02
CA TRP A 2 -4.95 -2.72 -7.70
C TRP A 2 -3.48 -3.12 -7.64
N LEU A 3 -3.16 -4.16 -6.86
CA LEU A 3 -1.81 -4.71 -6.82
C LEU A 3 -1.35 -5.19 -8.21
N ASP A 4 -2.26 -5.75 -9.01
CA ASP A 4 -1.97 -6.15 -10.39
C ASP A 4 -1.54 -4.96 -11.26
N GLY A 5 -2.23 -3.82 -11.13
CA GLY A 5 -1.86 -2.57 -11.80
C GLY A 5 -0.47 -2.04 -11.42
N LEU A 6 0.04 -2.40 -10.24
CA LEU A 6 1.41 -2.07 -9.80
C LEU A 6 2.45 -3.14 -10.21
N GLY A 7 2.03 -4.20 -10.90
CA GLY A 7 2.85 -5.39 -11.17
C GLY A 7 3.19 -6.18 -9.89
N LEU A 8 2.34 -6.09 -8.88
CA LEU A 8 2.47 -6.67 -7.53
C LEU A 8 1.38 -7.70 -7.23
N GLY A 9 0.63 -8.16 -8.24
CA GLY A 9 -0.46 -9.14 -8.11
C GLY A 9 -0.12 -10.39 -7.32
N LYS A 10 1.13 -10.85 -7.39
CA LYS A 10 1.63 -12.00 -6.62
C LYS A 10 1.57 -11.83 -5.09
N TYR A 11 1.35 -10.62 -4.59
CA TYR A 11 1.19 -10.34 -3.16
C TYR A 11 -0.28 -10.23 -2.73
N ALA A 12 -1.24 -10.38 -3.65
CA ALA A 12 -2.67 -10.23 -3.35
C ALA A 12 -3.15 -11.22 -2.28
N GLU A 13 -2.65 -12.47 -2.32
CA GLU A 13 -2.96 -13.49 -1.31
C GLU A 13 -2.44 -13.07 0.07
N THR A 14 -1.19 -12.61 0.17
CA THR A 14 -0.62 -12.10 1.43
C THR A 14 -1.44 -10.95 2.03
N PHE A 15 -1.95 -10.04 1.20
CA PHE A 15 -2.82 -8.95 1.66
C PHE A 15 -4.17 -9.48 2.16
N ALA A 16 -4.78 -10.41 1.43
CA ALA A 16 -6.05 -11.03 1.82
C ALA A 16 -5.94 -11.86 3.10
N GLU A 17 -4.86 -12.63 3.27
CA GLU A 17 -4.58 -13.43 4.47
C GLU A 17 -4.41 -12.56 5.73
N ASN A 18 -3.99 -11.31 5.58
CA ASN A 18 -3.83 -10.34 6.67
C ASN A 18 -5.01 -9.37 6.77
N GLU A 19 -6.13 -9.67 6.08
CA GLU A 19 -7.36 -8.86 6.09
C GLU A 19 -7.13 -7.39 5.70
N ILE A 20 -6.18 -7.13 4.79
CA ILE A 20 -5.87 -5.78 4.30
C ILE A 20 -6.73 -5.48 3.07
N GLU A 21 -7.59 -4.48 3.20
CA GLU A 21 -8.44 -3.98 2.14
C GLU A 21 -7.90 -2.70 1.50
N MET A 22 -8.55 -2.25 0.43
CA MET A 22 -8.16 -1.05 -0.32
C MET A 22 -8.16 0.22 0.55
N GLY A 23 -9.03 0.27 1.56
CA GLY A 23 -9.11 1.39 2.50
C GLY A 23 -7.93 1.47 3.47
N ASP A 24 -7.24 0.35 3.70
CA ASP A 24 -6.11 0.28 4.64
C ASP A 24 -4.79 0.72 3.98
N LEU A 25 -4.69 0.60 2.65
CA LEU A 25 -3.47 0.89 1.89
C LEU A 25 -2.84 2.26 2.20
N PRO A 26 -3.59 3.38 2.34
CA PRO A 26 -3.02 4.68 2.69
C PRO A 26 -2.44 4.75 4.10
N HIS A 27 -2.81 3.81 4.98
CA HIS A 27 -2.44 3.81 6.38
C HIS A 27 -1.27 2.87 6.70
N LEU A 28 -0.87 2.01 5.76
CA LEU A 28 0.26 1.10 5.93
C LEU A 28 1.60 1.85 5.92
N SER A 29 2.45 1.54 6.90
CA SER A 29 3.83 2.02 6.98
C SER A 29 4.82 1.08 6.26
N ASP A 30 6.06 1.54 6.05
CA ASP A 30 7.13 0.66 5.54
C ASP A 30 7.38 -0.54 6.47
N ALA A 31 7.13 -0.37 7.78
CA ALA A 31 7.29 -1.41 8.78
C ALA A 31 6.19 -2.48 8.64
N ASP A 32 4.92 -2.08 8.52
CA ASP A 32 3.82 -3.03 8.34
C ASP A 32 4.02 -3.87 7.07
N LEU A 33 4.37 -3.21 5.96
CA LEU A 33 4.68 -3.90 4.70
C LEU A 33 5.90 -4.83 4.82
N ARG A 34 6.85 -4.52 5.71
CA ARG A 34 7.99 -5.40 6.00
C ARG A 34 7.58 -6.61 6.83
N GLU A 35 6.66 -6.44 7.77
CA GLU A 35 6.10 -7.54 8.57
C GLU A 35 5.31 -8.53 7.70
N LEU A 36 4.64 -8.04 6.65
CA LEU A 36 4.05 -8.87 5.59
C LEU A 36 5.08 -9.61 4.71
N GLY A 37 6.38 -9.42 4.95
CA GLY A 37 7.44 -10.10 4.22
C GLY A 37 7.77 -9.51 2.84
N LEU A 38 7.27 -8.30 2.51
CA LEU A 38 7.54 -7.71 1.20
C LEU A 38 9.00 -7.22 1.11
N PRO A 39 9.70 -7.46 -0.01
CA PRO A 39 11.00 -6.85 -0.30
C PRO A 39 10.90 -5.33 -0.47
N MET A 40 12.03 -4.62 -0.29
CA MET A 40 12.07 -3.14 -0.32
C MET A 40 11.43 -2.52 -1.57
N GLY A 41 11.65 -3.09 -2.76
CA GLY A 41 11.11 -2.58 -4.02
C GLY A 41 9.57 -2.52 -4.06
N PRO A 42 8.86 -3.65 -3.87
CA PRO A 42 7.41 -3.67 -3.69
C PRO A 42 6.88 -2.70 -2.63
N ARG A 43 7.51 -2.63 -1.45
CA ARG A 43 7.07 -1.72 -0.37
C ARG A 43 7.07 -0.26 -0.82
N LYS A 44 8.16 0.19 -1.45
CA LYS A 44 8.25 1.57 -1.96
C LYS A 44 7.22 1.87 -3.04
N ARG A 45 6.91 0.90 -3.92
CA ARG A 45 5.87 1.06 -4.95
C ARG A 45 4.47 1.21 -4.33
N ILE A 46 4.15 0.40 -3.32
CA ILE A 46 2.85 0.47 -2.62
C ILE A 46 2.71 1.81 -1.91
N LEU A 47 3.69 2.22 -1.10
CA LEU A 47 3.64 3.50 -0.36
C LEU A 47 3.45 4.70 -1.29
N ASN A 48 4.17 4.74 -2.41
CA ASN A 48 4.04 5.83 -3.39
C ASN A 48 2.70 5.81 -4.16
N ALA A 49 2.12 4.63 -4.39
CA ALA A 49 0.81 4.52 -5.03
C ALA A 49 -0.32 4.87 -4.04
N ALA A 50 -0.19 4.43 -2.79
CA ALA A 50 -1.17 4.62 -1.73
C ALA A 50 -1.29 6.09 -1.27
N SER A 51 -0.24 6.90 -1.39
CA SER A 51 -0.33 8.34 -1.13
C SER A 51 -1.27 9.10 -2.07
N ASN A 52 -1.67 8.49 -3.20
CA ASN A 52 -2.68 9.05 -4.11
C ASN A 52 -4.10 8.54 -3.81
N LEU A 53 -4.24 7.57 -2.91
CA LEU A 53 -5.52 7.00 -2.48
C LEU A 53 -6.08 7.69 -1.24
N SER A 54 -5.25 8.41 -0.47
CA SER A 54 -5.76 9.29 0.57
C SER A 54 -6.63 10.37 -0.09
N PRO A 55 -7.87 10.60 0.39
CA PRO A 55 -8.57 11.82 0.05
C PRO A 55 -7.62 12.97 0.34
N SER A 56 -7.39 13.84 -0.64
CA SER A 56 -6.63 15.06 -0.47
C SER A 56 -7.12 15.77 0.80
N GLU A 57 -6.41 15.64 1.92
CA GLU A 57 -6.33 16.73 2.87
C GLU A 57 -5.62 17.82 2.10
N ALA A 58 -6.45 18.68 1.48
CA ALA A 58 -6.02 19.91 0.86
C ALA A 58 -5.17 20.64 1.89
N MET A 59 -3.86 20.57 1.68
CA MET A 59 -2.92 21.67 1.85
C MET A 59 -3.30 22.65 2.97
N ASP A 60 -2.96 22.30 4.21
CA ASP A 60 -2.77 23.33 5.23
C ASP A 60 -1.39 23.96 4.99
N THR A 61 -1.34 24.83 3.97
CA THR A 61 -0.29 25.84 3.83
C THR A 61 -0.53 26.91 4.89
N ALA A 62 0.28 26.87 5.95
CA ALA A 62 0.55 28.02 6.81
C ALA A 62 1.88 28.66 6.40
#